data_AF-A0A378I1Q9-F1
#
_entry.id   AF-A0A378I1Q9-F1
#
_cell.length_a   1.000
_cell.length_b   1.000
_cell.length_c   1.000
_cell.angle_alpha   90.00
_cell.angle_beta   90.00
_cell.angle_gamma   90.00
#
_symmetry.space_group_name_H-M   'P 1'
#
loop_
_entity.id
_entity.type
_entity.pdbx_description
1 polymer ?
#
loop_
_entity_poly.entity_id
_entity_poly.type
_entity_poly.pdbx_seq_one_letter_code
_entity_poly.pdbx_strand_id
1 'polypeptide(L)'
;MYSKNIPLSENDSTIKDLSRLEEVFSILQIYSEGFNPTFFKKEDLLSLSLTSKTLYSTVAPELLQREAQKLLAHVVLGEQDEAQRMLEKNPELLLIRQETLDYSGRTIIGTAFQAALGAGDKPMWEMILPYFESLEEGEALRQFQEQFPDGIENDKDDVSAAALKDYYHKLAIAIVNDTDHGQSALEAFRRAITCQEKITQGKHFNLKHLIAVHKAYIANFNVLLNWKNRDLFWQKIVGYVQRQVTAYDAQIHASVINNVLEDENSFRRTFKLEGGQFFPLLADSGLGFNFACFSYSTACTWTRGGGGGGQPMLSALKNYIEQKQAHLRELESQLSHECTISPMDMGSN
;
A
#
# COMPACT_ATOMS: atom_id res chain seq x y z
N MET A 1 -42.14 -15.05 61.89
CA MET A 1 -43.30 -15.26 61.00
C MET A 1 -44.02 -13.92 60.91
N TYR A 2 -44.09 -13.16 59.83
CA TYR A 2 -43.92 -13.39 58.39
C TYR A 2 -43.28 -12.15 57.74
N SER A 3 -42.30 -12.38 56.86
CA SER A 3 -41.79 -11.38 55.91
C SER A 3 -42.75 -11.30 54.72
N LYS A 4 -43.17 -10.09 54.32
CA LYS A 4 -43.98 -9.86 53.11
C LYS A 4 -43.05 -9.83 51.91
N ASN A 5 -43.07 -10.89 51.10
CA ASN A 5 -42.52 -10.90 49.75
C ASN A 5 -43.43 -10.07 48.83
N ILE A 6 -42.85 -9.09 48.15
CA ILE A 6 -43.44 -8.38 47.02
C ILE A 6 -43.09 -9.21 45.77
N PRO A 7 -44.06 -9.65 44.92
CA PRO A 7 -43.73 -10.34 43.69
C PRO A 7 -43.23 -9.32 42.66
N LEU A 8 -42.01 -9.53 42.17
CA LEU A 8 -41.57 -9.00 40.88
C LEU A 8 -42.44 -9.64 39.80
N SER A 9 -43.26 -8.85 39.12
CA SER A 9 -43.94 -9.28 37.90
C SER A 9 -42.91 -9.36 36.79
N GLU A 10 -42.38 -10.55 36.54
CA GLU A 10 -41.67 -10.85 35.30
C GLU A 10 -42.66 -10.69 34.14
N ASN A 11 -42.37 -9.73 33.26
CA ASN A 11 -43.17 -9.42 32.09
C ASN A 11 -43.23 -10.62 31.13
N ASP A 12 -44.40 -11.27 31.10
CA ASP A 12 -44.80 -12.33 30.17
C ASP A 12 -44.72 -11.90 28.68
N SER A 13 -44.69 -10.59 28.39
CA SER A 13 -44.52 -10.07 27.03
C SER A 13 -43.10 -10.20 26.51
N THR A 14 -42.09 -9.96 27.35
CA THR A 14 -40.67 -10.05 26.98
C THR A 14 -40.23 -11.48 26.67
N ILE A 15 -40.80 -12.46 27.37
CA ILE A 15 -40.51 -13.89 27.16
C ILE A 15 -41.17 -14.38 25.86
N LYS A 16 -42.38 -13.89 25.54
CA LYS A 16 -43.06 -14.17 24.26
C LYS A 16 -42.35 -13.57 23.05
N ASP A 17 -41.76 -12.39 23.18
CA ASP A 17 -41.03 -11.75 22.08
C ASP A 17 -39.69 -12.46 21.79
N LEU A 18 -38.99 -12.93 22.82
CA LEU A 18 -37.79 -13.79 22.66
C LEU A 18 -38.14 -15.11 21.98
N SER A 19 -39.23 -15.76 22.42
CA SER A 19 -39.74 -17.00 21.83
C SER A 19 -40.13 -16.84 20.35
N ARG A 20 -40.76 -15.72 19.98
CA ARG A 20 -41.12 -15.43 18.58
C ARG A 20 -39.91 -15.12 17.70
N LEU A 21 -38.90 -14.45 18.24
CA LEU A 21 -37.63 -14.21 17.55
C LEU A 21 -36.92 -15.54 17.26
N GLU A 22 -36.82 -16.42 18.25
CA GLU A 22 -36.27 -17.77 18.08
C GLU A 22 -37.06 -18.60 17.05
N GLU A 23 -38.39 -18.42 17.00
CA GLU A 23 -39.27 -19.02 16.00
C GLU A 23 -39.00 -18.48 14.59
N VAL A 24 -38.85 -17.16 14.43
CA VAL A 24 -38.52 -16.53 13.13
C VAL A 24 -37.14 -16.99 12.64
N PHE A 25 -36.15 -17.09 13.52
CA PHE A 25 -34.82 -17.61 13.18
C PHE A 25 -34.84 -19.10 12.82
N SER A 26 -35.70 -19.88 13.47
CA SER A 26 -35.92 -21.30 13.13
C SER A 26 -36.63 -21.46 11.77
N ILE A 27 -37.61 -20.60 11.47
CA ILE A 27 -38.38 -20.59 10.21
C ILE A 27 -37.51 -20.18 9.02
N LEU A 28 -36.55 -19.28 9.20
CA LEU A 28 -35.68 -18.82 8.11
C LEU A 28 -34.72 -19.90 7.58
N GLN A 29 -34.68 -21.12 8.15
CA GLN A 29 -33.79 -22.20 7.70
C GLN A 29 -32.32 -21.79 7.57
N ILE A 30 -31.93 -20.72 8.25
CA ILE A 30 -30.55 -20.20 8.31
C ILE A 30 -29.60 -21.27 8.89
N TYR A 31 -30.11 -22.31 9.55
CA TYR A 31 -29.32 -23.32 10.24
C TYR A 31 -28.80 -24.50 9.41
N SER A 32 -29.17 -24.70 8.13
CA SER A 32 -28.50 -25.77 7.38
C SER A 32 -27.07 -25.39 6.94
N GLU A 33 -26.79 -24.08 6.80
CA GLU A 33 -25.45 -23.55 6.45
C GLU A 33 -24.94 -22.41 7.37
N GLY A 34 -25.77 -21.88 8.28
CA GLY A 34 -25.43 -20.75 9.16
C GLY A 34 -25.75 -19.38 8.55
N PHE A 35 -26.03 -18.37 9.38
CA PHE A 35 -26.17 -16.98 8.93
C PHE A 35 -24.80 -16.50 8.44
N ASN A 36 -24.69 -16.19 7.15
CA ASN A 36 -23.46 -15.71 6.57
C ASN A 36 -23.61 -14.22 6.17
N PRO A 37 -23.02 -13.29 6.95
CA PRO A 37 -23.16 -11.85 6.71
C PRO A 37 -22.48 -11.39 5.41
N THR A 38 -21.59 -12.20 4.83
CA THR A 38 -20.89 -11.86 3.58
C THR A 38 -21.84 -11.75 2.37
N PHE A 39 -23.00 -12.42 2.40
CA PHE A 39 -24.01 -12.34 1.32
C PHE A 39 -24.79 -11.02 1.30
N PHE A 40 -24.73 -10.23 2.37
CA PHE A 40 -25.50 -9.00 2.51
C PHE A 40 -24.66 -7.77 2.13
N LYS A 41 -25.33 -6.77 1.56
CA LYS A 41 -24.70 -5.46 1.31
C LYS A 41 -24.43 -4.75 2.63
N LYS A 42 -23.53 -3.76 2.61
CA LYS A 42 -23.17 -3.01 3.84
C LYS A 42 -24.40 -2.35 4.45
N GLU A 43 -25.29 -1.80 3.63
CA GLU A 43 -26.51 -1.12 4.07
C GLU A 43 -27.49 -2.08 4.77
N ASP A 44 -27.60 -3.30 4.25
CA ASP A 44 -28.44 -4.35 4.84
C ASP A 44 -27.86 -4.80 6.19
N LEU A 45 -26.54 -5.02 6.27
CA LEU A 45 -25.86 -5.37 7.52
C LEU A 45 -26.00 -4.27 8.58
N LEU A 46 -25.87 -3.00 8.20
CA LEU A 46 -26.10 -1.86 9.10
C LEU A 46 -27.55 -1.81 9.58
N SER A 47 -28.51 -2.05 8.69
CA SER A 47 -29.92 -2.09 9.07
C SER A 47 -30.20 -3.25 10.03
N LEU A 48 -29.65 -4.44 9.76
CA LEU A 48 -29.75 -5.61 10.63
C LEU A 48 -29.12 -5.34 12.00
N SER A 49 -27.96 -4.70 12.04
CA SER A 49 -27.26 -4.38 13.30
C SER A 49 -28.06 -3.43 14.21
N LEU A 50 -28.83 -2.51 13.63
CA LEU A 50 -29.66 -1.56 14.37
C LEU A 50 -30.97 -2.17 14.90
N THR A 51 -31.43 -3.27 14.30
CA THR A 51 -32.75 -3.87 14.61
C THR A 51 -32.72 -4.89 15.74
N SER A 52 -31.58 -5.52 16.02
CA SER A 52 -31.47 -6.54 17.05
C SER A 52 -30.07 -6.64 17.63
N LYS A 53 -29.94 -6.77 18.95
CA LYS A 53 -28.66 -7.01 19.63
C LYS A 53 -28.02 -8.33 19.21
N THR A 54 -28.82 -9.36 18.97
CA THR A 54 -28.34 -10.64 18.48
C THR A 54 -27.76 -10.49 17.08
N LEU A 55 -28.50 -9.87 16.16
CA LEU A 55 -28.02 -9.62 14.80
C LEU A 55 -26.79 -8.71 14.80
N TYR A 56 -26.79 -7.67 15.64
CA TYR A 56 -25.61 -6.82 15.87
C TYR A 56 -24.38 -7.66 16.18
N SER A 57 -24.46 -8.55 17.17
CA SER A 57 -23.33 -9.39 17.56
C SER A 57 -22.85 -10.32 16.42
N THR A 58 -23.76 -10.71 15.52
CA THR A 58 -23.45 -11.56 14.37
C THR A 58 -22.85 -10.78 13.19
N VAL A 59 -23.31 -9.56 12.93
CA VAL A 59 -22.88 -8.76 11.77
C VAL A 59 -21.73 -7.79 12.06
N ALA A 60 -21.54 -7.40 13.32
CA ALA A 60 -20.50 -6.44 13.71
C ALA A 60 -19.08 -6.89 13.31
N PRO A 61 -18.69 -8.17 13.47
CA PRO A 61 -17.38 -8.63 12.99
C PRO A 61 -17.19 -8.41 11.49
N GLU A 62 -18.18 -8.74 10.66
CA GLU A 62 -18.12 -8.53 9.21
C GLU A 62 -18.04 -7.04 8.84
N LEU A 63 -18.81 -6.19 9.51
CA LEU A 63 -18.75 -4.73 9.30
C LEU A 63 -17.35 -4.20 9.62
N LEU A 64 -16.73 -4.69 10.70
CA LEU A 64 -15.39 -4.32 11.12
C LEU A 64 -14.33 -4.80 10.11
N GLN A 65 -14.45 -6.02 9.57
CA GLN A 65 -13.57 -6.52 8.51
C GLN A 65 -13.65 -5.64 7.25
N ARG A 66 -14.86 -5.25 6.81
CA ARG A 66 -15.04 -4.34 5.66
C ARG A 66 -14.45 -2.96 5.89
N GLU A 67 -14.51 -2.45 7.12
CA GLU A 67 -13.90 -1.17 7.45
C GLU A 67 -12.38 -1.25 7.51
N ALA A 68 -11.82 -2.33 8.05
CA ALA A 68 -10.38 -2.56 8.00
C ALA A 68 -9.89 -2.70 6.55
N GLN A 69 -10.66 -3.35 5.67
CA GLN A 69 -10.28 -3.51 4.27
C GLN A 69 -10.26 -2.17 3.56
N LYS A 70 -11.25 -1.31 3.84
CA LYS A 70 -11.30 0.04 3.31
C LYS A 70 -10.15 0.91 3.84
N LEU A 71 -9.81 0.82 5.12
CA LEU A 71 -8.64 1.50 5.68
C LEU A 71 -7.34 1.06 4.98
N LEU A 72 -7.14 -0.26 4.83
CA LEU A 72 -5.99 -0.80 4.11
C LEU A 72 -5.91 -0.26 2.68
N ALA A 73 -7.04 -0.21 1.96
CA ALA A 73 -7.10 0.36 0.61
C ALA A 73 -6.68 1.84 0.59
N HIS A 74 -7.19 2.67 1.51
CA HIS A 74 -6.80 4.08 1.59
C HIS A 74 -5.30 4.25 1.83
N VAL A 75 -4.70 3.43 2.70
CA VAL A 75 -3.25 3.45 2.94
C VAL A 75 -2.46 3.03 1.68
N VAL A 76 -2.83 1.91 1.06
CA VAL A 76 -2.15 1.39 -0.15
C VAL A 76 -2.23 2.37 -1.32
N LEU A 77 -3.33 3.11 -1.44
CA LEU A 77 -3.56 4.11 -2.49
C LEU A 77 -3.00 5.52 -2.12
N GLY A 78 -2.41 5.68 -0.93
CA GLY A 78 -1.79 6.93 -0.50
C GLY A 78 -2.79 8.04 -0.15
N GLU A 79 -3.98 7.68 0.33
CA GLU A 79 -5.10 8.57 0.68
C GLU A 79 -5.10 8.85 2.20
N GLN A 80 -4.11 9.61 2.67
CA GLN A 80 -3.87 9.83 4.11
C GLN A 80 -5.06 10.43 4.86
N ASP A 81 -5.74 11.43 4.29
CA ASP A 81 -6.87 12.11 4.96
C ASP A 81 -8.06 11.16 5.18
N GLU A 82 -8.29 10.23 4.25
CA GLU A 82 -9.33 9.21 4.39
C GLU A 82 -8.94 8.18 5.47
N ALA A 83 -7.69 7.71 5.44
CA ALA A 83 -7.16 6.78 6.43
C ALA A 83 -7.22 7.38 7.85
N GLN A 84 -6.78 8.63 8.01
CA GLN A 84 -6.82 9.34 9.28
C GLN A 84 -8.25 9.43 9.82
N ARG A 85 -9.22 9.85 8.99
CA ARG A 85 -10.62 9.93 9.39
C ARG A 85 -11.24 8.60 9.83
N MET A 86 -10.71 7.48 9.35
CA MET A 86 -11.14 6.16 9.80
C MET A 86 -10.52 5.80 11.16
N LEU A 87 -9.24 6.12 11.37
CA LEU A 87 -8.53 5.87 12.62
C LEU A 87 -9.02 6.75 13.77
N GLU A 88 -9.38 8.01 13.50
CA GLU A 88 -10.02 8.90 14.48
C GLU A 88 -11.33 8.31 15.04
N LYS A 89 -12.02 7.47 14.26
CA LYS A 89 -13.27 6.83 14.67
C LYS A 89 -13.04 5.48 15.35
N ASN A 90 -12.08 4.70 14.85
CA ASN A 90 -11.82 3.36 15.36
C ASN A 90 -10.34 2.95 15.15
N PRO A 91 -9.47 3.18 16.14
CA PRO A 91 -8.08 2.75 16.11
C PRO A 91 -7.88 1.22 16.02
N GLU A 92 -8.82 0.42 16.53
CA GLU A 92 -8.72 -1.06 16.53
C GLU A 92 -8.66 -1.66 15.12
N LEU A 93 -9.05 -0.89 14.09
CA LEU A 93 -8.87 -1.26 12.69
C LEU A 93 -7.40 -1.56 12.35
N LEU A 94 -6.44 -0.98 13.09
CA LEU A 94 -5.01 -1.25 12.92
C LEU A 94 -4.60 -2.68 13.29
N LEU A 95 -5.42 -3.40 14.06
CA LEU A 95 -5.15 -4.77 14.50
C LEU A 95 -5.60 -5.82 13.47
N ILE A 96 -6.36 -5.41 12.45
CA ILE A 96 -7.04 -6.32 11.54
C ILE A 96 -6.27 -6.41 10.23
N ARG A 97 -5.80 -7.62 9.92
CA ARG A 97 -5.18 -7.93 8.63
C ARG A 97 -6.24 -8.08 7.54
N GLN A 98 -6.00 -7.48 6.38
CA GLN A 98 -6.89 -7.53 5.23
C GLN A 98 -6.08 -7.70 3.94
N GLU A 99 -6.78 -7.86 2.82
CA GLU A 99 -6.18 -7.81 1.48
C GLU A 99 -6.83 -6.74 0.59
N THR A 100 -6.01 -6.08 -0.22
CA THR A 100 -6.45 -5.09 -1.21
C THR A 100 -5.52 -5.07 -2.43
N LEU A 101 -5.91 -4.33 -3.47
CA LEU A 101 -5.09 -4.10 -4.65
C LEU A 101 -4.48 -2.70 -4.63
N ASP A 102 -3.23 -2.60 -5.07
CA ASP A 102 -2.63 -1.30 -5.38
C ASP A 102 -2.88 -0.88 -6.84
N TYR A 103 -2.40 0.30 -7.23
CA TYR A 103 -2.56 0.80 -8.60
C TYR A 103 -1.87 -0.06 -9.67
N SER A 104 -0.86 -0.85 -9.30
CA SER A 104 -0.12 -1.74 -10.21
C SER A 104 -0.78 -3.11 -10.34
N GLY A 105 -1.83 -3.40 -9.57
CA GLY A 105 -2.55 -4.67 -9.58
C GLY A 105 -1.94 -5.74 -8.69
N ARG A 106 -1.04 -5.38 -7.76
CA ARG A 106 -0.48 -6.29 -6.76
C ARG A 106 -1.46 -6.45 -5.60
N THR A 107 -1.55 -7.65 -5.05
CA THR A 107 -2.35 -7.90 -3.85
C THR A 107 -1.51 -7.64 -2.62
N ILE A 108 -1.85 -6.61 -1.86
CA ILE A 108 -1.19 -6.28 -0.58
C ILE A 108 -1.99 -6.90 0.55
N ILE A 109 -1.33 -7.66 1.42
CA ILE A 109 -1.94 -8.39 2.53
C ILE A 109 -1.25 -8.00 3.84
N GLY A 110 -2.00 -7.37 4.74
CA GLY A 110 -1.47 -6.91 6.02
C GLY A 110 -2.43 -5.99 6.74
N THR A 111 -1.97 -5.42 7.85
CA THR A 111 -2.65 -4.29 8.49
C THR A 111 -2.38 -2.99 7.73
N ALA A 112 -3.11 -1.93 8.07
CA ALA A 112 -2.87 -0.61 7.50
C ALA A 112 -1.45 -0.08 7.81
N PHE A 113 -0.94 -0.29 9.03
CA PHE A 113 0.42 0.13 9.38
C PHE A 113 1.48 -0.66 8.62
N GLN A 114 1.34 -1.98 8.52
CA GLN A 114 2.21 -2.84 7.70
C GLN A 114 2.26 -2.38 6.24
N ALA A 115 1.13 -1.98 5.68
CA ALA A 115 1.08 -1.45 4.32
C ALA A 115 1.80 -0.09 4.17
N ALA A 116 1.67 0.81 5.14
CA ALA A 116 2.41 2.07 5.14
C ALA A 116 3.94 1.82 5.21
N LEU A 117 4.37 0.88 6.06
CA LEU A 117 5.76 0.45 6.18
C LEU A 117 6.30 -0.17 4.89
N GLY A 118 5.57 -1.12 4.31
CA GLY A 118 5.95 -1.78 3.06
C GLY A 118 5.98 -0.84 1.85
N ALA A 119 5.11 0.16 1.82
CA ALA A 119 5.16 1.24 0.84
C ALA A 119 6.30 2.23 1.11
N GLY A 120 6.80 2.26 2.34
CA GLY A 120 7.78 3.22 2.80
C GLY A 120 7.24 4.65 2.92
N ASP A 121 5.93 4.81 3.16
CA ASP A 121 5.21 6.09 3.20
C ASP A 121 5.35 6.75 4.58
N LYS A 122 6.41 7.55 4.73
CA LYS A 122 6.74 8.21 6.00
C LYS A 122 5.58 9.04 6.58
N PRO A 123 5.01 9.99 5.82
CA PRO A 123 3.90 10.79 6.34
C PRO A 123 2.69 9.95 6.74
N MET A 124 2.43 8.84 6.04
CA MET A 124 1.33 7.94 6.40
C MET A 124 1.61 7.19 7.71
N TRP A 125 2.79 6.60 7.88
CA TRP A 125 3.07 5.86 9.13
C TRP A 125 3.16 6.82 10.32
N GLU A 126 3.70 8.04 10.15
CA GLU A 126 3.77 9.05 11.21
C GLU A 126 2.37 9.49 11.65
N MET A 127 1.43 9.59 10.69
CA MET A 127 0.03 9.84 11.00
C MET A 127 -0.60 8.67 11.76
N ILE A 128 -0.22 7.42 11.45
CA ILE A 128 -0.79 6.22 12.09
C ILE A 128 -0.26 6.02 13.52
N LEU A 129 1.02 6.32 13.77
CA LEU A 129 1.71 5.99 15.03
C LEU A 129 0.96 6.40 16.30
N PRO A 130 0.44 7.64 16.45
CA PRO A 130 -0.25 8.06 17.68
C PRO A 130 -1.48 7.22 18.03
N TYR A 131 -2.11 6.57 17.06
CA TYR A 131 -3.29 5.73 17.32
C TYR A 131 -2.95 4.43 18.05
N PHE A 132 -1.69 3.98 18.02
CA PHE A 132 -1.23 2.83 18.80
C PHE A 132 -1.17 3.10 20.32
N GLU A 133 -1.14 4.36 20.76
CA GLU A 133 -1.19 4.71 22.20
C GLU A 133 -2.47 4.22 22.87
N SER A 134 -3.54 4.05 22.09
CA SER A 134 -4.84 3.53 22.56
C SER A 134 -4.97 2.00 22.46
N LEU A 135 -3.94 1.32 21.94
CA LEU A 135 -3.91 -0.12 21.67
C LEU A 135 -2.93 -0.82 22.63
N GLU A 136 -2.70 -2.11 22.41
CA GLU A 136 -1.76 -2.88 23.21
C GLU A 136 -0.32 -2.34 23.06
N GLU A 137 0.37 -2.22 24.19
CA GLU A 137 1.75 -1.75 24.23
C GLU A 137 2.68 -2.66 23.39
N GLY A 138 3.54 -2.06 22.57
CA GLY A 138 4.45 -2.80 21.69
C GLY A 138 3.81 -3.35 20.41
N GLU A 139 2.52 -3.12 20.17
CA GLU A 139 1.84 -3.58 18.96
C GLU A 139 2.45 -2.99 17.68
N ALA A 140 2.83 -1.70 17.68
CA ALA A 140 3.51 -1.08 16.55
C ALA A 140 4.85 -1.77 16.23
N LEU A 141 5.64 -2.08 17.25
CA LEU A 141 6.91 -2.80 17.09
C LEU A 141 6.68 -4.22 16.56
N ARG A 142 5.67 -4.93 17.09
CA ARG A 142 5.29 -6.27 16.61
C ARG A 142 4.95 -6.23 15.12
N GLN A 143 4.09 -5.30 14.71
CA GLN A 143 3.71 -5.17 13.30
C GLN A 143 4.89 -4.79 12.41
N PHE A 144 5.82 -3.96 12.90
CA PHE A 144 7.06 -3.61 12.19
C PHE A 144 7.94 -4.84 11.94
N GLN A 145 8.19 -5.63 13.00
CA GLN A 145 8.98 -6.86 12.92
C GLN A 145 8.31 -7.91 12.02
N GLU A 146 6.99 -8.01 12.05
CA GLU A 146 6.25 -8.88 11.13
C GLU A 146 6.35 -8.44 9.67
N GLN A 147 6.41 -7.14 9.41
CA GLN A 147 6.60 -6.62 8.06
C GLN A 147 8.02 -6.87 7.57
N PHE A 148 9.03 -6.78 8.44
CA PHE A 148 10.45 -6.96 8.12
C PHE A 148 11.11 -8.02 9.00
N PRO A 149 10.71 -9.31 8.91
CA PRO A 149 11.18 -10.36 9.82
C PRO A 149 12.68 -10.64 9.70
N ASP A 150 13.23 -10.37 8.52
CA ASP A 150 14.65 -10.54 8.21
C ASP A 150 15.38 -9.17 8.15
N GLY A 151 14.76 -8.10 8.63
CA GLY A 151 15.25 -6.72 8.56
C GLY A 151 14.88 -5.96 7.28
N ILE A 152 15.03 -4.63 7.31
CA ILE A 152 14.64 -3.70 6.23
C ILE A 152 15.47 -3.92 4.94
N GLU A 153 16.66 -4.50 5.07
CA GLU A 153 17.63 -4.67 3.98
C GLU A 153 17.56 -6.02 3.28
N ASN A 154 16.72 -6.94 3.75
CA ASN A 154 16.91 -8.35 3.44
C ASN A 154 17.02 -8.67 1.93
N ASP A 155 17.99 -9.52 1.60
CA ASP A 155 18.47 -9.82 0.24
C ASP A 155 17.47 -10.59 -0.65
N LYS A 156 16.33 -11.04 -0.11
CA LYS A 156 15.31 -11.78 -0.89
C LYS A 156 14.69 -10.94 -2.01
N ASP A 157 14.63 -9.62 -1.83
CA ASP A 157 14.23 -8.66 -2.86
C ASP A 157 15.41 -8.16 -3.70
N ASP A 158 16.66 -8.53 -3.36
CA ASP A 158 17.87 -7.94 -3.92
C ASP A 158 18.38 -8.72 -5.14
N VAL A 159 17.63 -8.65 -6.25
CA VAL A 159 18.25 -8.86 -7.55
C VAL A 159 19.37 -7.83 -7.68
N SER A 160 20.63 -8.31 -7.67
CA SER A 160 21.78 -7.43 -7.65
C SER A 160 21.68 -6.33 -8.71
N ALA A 161 22.15 -5.13 -8.38
CA ALA A 161 22.13 -4.00 -9.31
C ALA A 161 22.82 -4.33 -10.65
N ALA A 162 23.79 -5.26 -10.66
CA ALA A 162 24.43 -5.79 -11.85
C ALA A 162 23.47 -6.65 -12.69
N ALA A 163 22.78 -7.62 -12.07
CA ALA A 163 21.80 -8.46 -12.75
C ALA A 163 20.64 -7.65 -13.34
N LEU A 164 20.13 -6.65 -12.60
CA LEU A 164 19.10 -5.73 -13.12
C LEU A 164 19.62 -4.90 -14.29
N LYS A 165 20.85 -4.38 -14.20
CA LYS A 165 21.46 -3.62 -15.29
C LYS A 165 21.59 -4.47 -16.55
N ASP A 166 22.07 -5.71 -16.44
CA ASP A 166 22.23 -6.62 -17.56
C ASP A 166 20.89 -7.02 -18.17
N TYR A 167 19.87 -7.21 -17.33
CA TYR A 167 18.49 -7.44 -17.76
C TYR A 167 17.97 -6.31 -18.66
N TYR A 168 18.09 -5.06 -18.21
CA TYR A 168 17.65 -3.90 -19.00
C TYR A 168 18.54 -3.62 -20.21
N HIS A 169 19.84 -3.96 -20.14
CA HIS A 169 20.73 -3.87 -21.30
C HIS A 169 20.31 -4.83 -22.42
N LYS A 170 19.94 -6.08 -22.07
CA LYS A 170 19.41 -7.05 -23.05
C LYS A 170 18.14 -6.55 -23.73
N LEU A 171 17.25 -5.88 -22.98
CA LEU A 171 16.06 -5.23 -23.55
C LEU A 171 16.41 -4.11 -24.54
N ALA A 172 17.45 -3.31 -24.24
CA ALA A 172 17.92 -2.27 -25.17
C ALA A 172 18.42 -2.88 -26.49
N ILE A 173 19.20 -3.97 -26.40
CA ILE A 173 19.70 -4.70 -27.58
C ILE A 173 18.54 -5.29 -28.39
N ALA A 174 17.54 -5.89 -27.72
CA ALA A 174 16.36 -6.46 -28.38
C ALA A 174 15.58 -5.41 -29.18
N ILE A 175 15.37 -4.21 -28.62
CA ILE A 175 14.70 -3.10 -29.31
C ILE A 175 15.43 -2.70 -30.61
N VAL A 176 16.77 -2.78 -30.63
CA VAL A 176 17.57 -2.40 -31.79
C VAL A 176 17.58 -3.48 -32.86
N ASN A 177 17.67 -4.75 -32.47
CA ASN A 177 17.96 -5.87 -33.36
C ASN A 177 16.73 -6.60 -33.90
N ASP A 178 15.53 -6.39 -33.33
CA ASP A 178 14.35 -7.18 -33.68
C ASP A 178 13.52 -6.58 -34.83
N THR A 179 13.08 -7.45 -35.73
CA THR A 179 12.16 -7.18 -36.82
C THR A 179 10.76 -6.75 -36.35
N ASP A 180 10.35 -7.11 -35.13
CA ASP A 180 9.06 -6.68 -34.52
C ASP A 180 9.17 -5.41 -33.65
N HIS A 181 10.31 -4.72 -33.72
CA HIS A 181 10.67 -3.60 -32.82
C HIS A 181 10.77 -3.96 -31.33
N GLY A 182 11.04 -5.23 -31.03
CA GLY A 182 11.22 -5.77 -29.69
C GLY A 182 9.91 -6.03 -28.96
N GLN A 183 8.77 -6.07 -29.66
CA GLN A 183 7.44 -6.19 -29.06
C GLN A 183 7.32 -7.46 -28.21
N SER A 184 7.80 -8.60 -28.71
CA SER A 184 7.81 -9.86 -27.96
C SER A 184 8.62 -9.76 -26.66
N ALA A 185 9.77 -9.09 -26.71
CA ALA A 185 10.61 -8.84 -25.53
C ALA A 185 9.95 -7.87 -24.55
N LEU A 186 9.26 -6.83 -25.04
CA LEU A 186 8.48 -5.90 -24.22
C LEU A 186 7.35 -6.60 -23.49
N GLU A 187 6.60 -7.49 -24.15
CA GLU A 187 5.51 -8.24 -23.51
C GLU A 187 6.03 -9.21 -22.46
N ALA A 188 7.12 -9.93 -22.75
CA ALA A 188 7.77 -10.78 -21.77
C ALA A 188 8.26 -9.98 -20.55
N PHE A 189 8.87 -8.81 -20.77
CA PHE A 189 9.27 -7.89 -19.70
C PHE A 189 8.08 -7.42 -18.86
N ARG A 190 6.98 -6.99 -19.49
CA ARG A 190 5.79 -6.51 -18.79
C ARG A 190 5.18 -7.60 -17.91
N ARG A 191 5.10 -8.84 -18.41
CA ARG A 191 4.64 -9.98 -17.61
C ARG A 191 5.57 -10.25 -16.43
N ALA A 192 6.89 -10.19 -16.64
CA ALA A 192 7.86 -10.45 -15.58
C ALA A 192 7.83 -9.39 -14.47
N ILE A 193 7.68 -8.10 -14.83
CA ILE A 193 7.71 -7.02 -13.83
C ILE A 193 6.35 -6.75 -13.17
N THR A 194 5.24 -7.08 -13.83
CA THR A 194 3.87 -6.94 -13.27
C THR A 194 3.43 -8.23 -12.58
N CYS A 195 4.37 -9.05 -12.09
CA CYS A 195 4.03 -10.33 -11.47
C CYS A 195 2.99 -10.07 -10.36
N GLN A 196 1.81 -10.72 -10.48
CA GLN A 196 0.68 -10.56 -9.56
C GLN A 196 0.98 -11.29 -8.25
N GLU A 197 1.99 -10.80 -7.55
CA GLU A 197 2.42 -11.38 -6.30
C GLU A 197 1.53 -10.87 -5.18
N LYS A 198 1.19 -11.81 -4.29
CA LYS A 198 0.64 -11.49 -2.98
C LYS A 198 1.80 -11.04 -2.11
N ILE A 199 1.80 -9.77 -1.73
CA ILE A 199 2.82 -9.17 -0.88
C ILE A 199 2.30 -9.17 0.55
N THR A 200 2.91 -9.99 1.41
CA THR A 200 2.55 -10.13 2.82
C THR A 200 3.55 -9.48 3.78
N GLN A 201 4.76 -9.23 3.30
CA GLN A 201 5.93 -8.76 4.05
C GLN A 201 6.87 -8.01 3.10
N GLY A 202 7.86 -7.31 3.64
CA GLY A 202 8.90 -6.63 2.87
C GLY A 202 8.42 -5.34 2.19
N LYS A 203 9.15 -4.93 1.16
CA LYS A 203 8.83 -3.71 0.40
C LYS A 203 7.81 -4.05 -0.68
N HIS A 204 6.82 -3.17 -0.88
CA HIS A 204 5.82 -3.37 -1.94
C HIS A 204 6.42 -3.28 -3.35
N PHE A 205 7.54 -2.58 -3.49
CA PHE A 205 8.29 -2.49 -4.73
C PHE A 205 9.79 -2.33 -4.50
N ASN A 206 10.60 -3.05 -5.27
CA ASN A 206 12.05 -2.86 -5.28
C ASN A 206 12.45 -1.67 -6.16
N LEU A 207 12.66 -0.50 -5.55
CA LEU A 207 13.08 0.73 -6.24
C LEU A 207 14.45 0.63 -6.93
N LYS A 208 15.28 -0.41 -6.67
CA LYS A 208 16.53 -0.65 -7.42
C LYS A 208 16.25 -0.86 -8.92
N HIS A 209 15.05 -1.31 -9.31
CA HIS A 209 14.63 -1.36 -10.71
C HIS A 209 14.69 0.03 -11.38
N LEU A 210 14.29 1.10 -10.69
CA LEU A 210 14.36 2.48 -11.22
C LEU A 210 15.81 2.92 -11.45
N ILE A 211 16.70 2.64 -10.50
CA ILE A 211 18.13 2.94 -10.64
C ILE A 211 18.70 2.18 -11.85
N ALA A 212 18.43 0.87 -11.93
CA ALA A 212 18.99 0.00 -12.95
C ALA A 212 18.50 0.35 -14.35
N VAL A 213 17.20 0.65 -14.52
CA VAL A 213 16.63 1.00 -15.81
C VAL A 213 17.16 2.33 -16.34
N HIS A 214 17.34 3.34 -15.48
CA HIS A 214 17.95 4.61 -15.87
C HIS A 214 19.42 4.44 -16.24
N LYS A 215 20.19 3.67 -15.45
CA LYS A 215 21.58 3.32 -15.80
C LYS A 215 21.67 2.64 -17.16
N ALA A 216 20.78 1.69 -17.44
CA ALA A 216 20.74 0.98 -18.71
C ALA A 216 20.39 1.93 -19.86
N TYR A 217 19.40 2.81 -19.69
CA TYR A 217 19.04 3.81 -20.71
C TYR A 217 20.22 4.72 -21.06
N ILE A 218 20.89 5.27 -20.05
CA ILE A 218 22.05 6.17 -20.23
C ILE A 218 23.20 5.42 -20.92
N ALA A 219 23.55 4.22 -20.43
CA ALA A 219 24.64 3.43 -20.99
C ALA A 219 24.38 3.01 -22.45
N ASN A 220 23.12 2.81 -22.82
CA ASN A 220 22.71 2.40 -24.16
C ASN A 220 22.23 3.57 -25.03
N PHE A 221 22.35 4.82 -24.59
CA PHE A 221 21.76 5.97 -25.29
C PHE A 221 22.25 6.08 -26.74
N ASN A 222 23.55 5.86 -26.98
CA ASN A 222 24.14 5.83 -28.32
C ASN A 222 23.88 4.50 -29.04
N VAL A 223 23.84 3.38 -28.29
CA VAL A 223 23.56 2.04 -28.82
C VAL A 223 22.13 1.93 -29.38
N LEU A 224 21.19 2.70 -28.85
CA LEU A 224 19.81 2.75 -29.37
C LEU A 224 19.73 3.38 -30.78
N LEU A 225 20.84 3.89 -31.34
CA LEU A 225 21.05 4.39 -32.71
C LEU A 225 20.23 5.61 -33.14
N ASN A 226 18.92 5.62 -32.88
CA ASN A 226 17.99 6.65 -33.35
C ASN A 226 16.97 7.03 -32.26
N TRP A 227 16.27 8.15 -32.46
CA TRP A 227 15.28 8.65 -31.50
C TRP A 227 14.08 7.72 -31.33
N LYS A 228 13.65 7.01 -32.37
CA LYS A 228 12.52 6.07 -32.26
C LYS A 228 12.81 4.97 -31.23
N ASN A 229 13.99 4.37 -31.27
CA ASN A 229 14.40 3.33 -30.32
C ASN A 229 14.62 3.90 -28.91
N ARG A 230 15.14 5.12 -28.80
CA ARG A 230 15.28 5.82 -27.50
C ARG A 230 13.92 6.10 -26.86
N ASP A 231 12.96 6.56 -27.67
CA ASP A 231 11.60 6.84 -27.24
C ASP A 231 10.90 5.53 -26.84
N LEU A 232 11.11 4.43 -27.59
CA LEU A 232 10.62 3.09 -27.20
C LEU A 232 11.18 2.64 -25.85
N PHE A 233 12.49 2.71 -25.64
CA PHE A 233 13.07 2.33 -24.35
C PHE A 233 12.55 3.22 -23.21
N TRP A 234 12.54 4.54 -23.42
CA TRP A 234 12.06 5.50 -22.42
C TRP A 234 10.59 5.23 -22.07
N GLN A 235 9.70 5.22 -23.05
CA GLN A 235 8.27 5.09 -22.81
C GLN A 235 7.89 3.69 -22.35
N LYS A 236 8.39 2.64 -23.02
CA LYS A 236 7.91 1.26 -22.84
C LYS A 236 8.66 0.48 -21.78
N ILE A 237 9.90 0.85 -21.46
CA ILE A 237 10.70 0.21 -20.41
C ILE A 237 10.75 1.11 -19.17
N VAL A 238 11.35 2.30 -19.23
CA VAL A 238 11.47 3.20 -18.06
C VAL A 238 10.09 3.55 -17.52
N GLY A 239 9.18 4.01 -18.38
CA GLY A 239 7.82 4.34 -17.99
C GLY A 239 7.06 3.16 -17.40
N TYR A 240 7.33 1.94 -17.87
CA TYR A 240 6.61 0.77 -17.38
C TYR A 240 7.16 0.28 -16.03
N VAL A 241 8.46 0.44 -15.77
CA VAL A 241 9.01 0.29 -14.40
C VAL A 241 8.39 1.32 -13.46
N GLN A 242 8.23 2.56 -13.91
CA GLN A 242 7.56 3.61 -13.13
C GLN A 242 6.10 3.25 -12.79
N ARG A 243 5.36 2.54 -13.66
CA ARG A 243 4.00 2.05 -13.34
C ARG A 243 3.94 1.11 -12.13
N GLN A 244 5.07 0.51 -11.74
CA GLN A 244 5.15 -0.49 -10.67
C GLN A 244 5.52 0.12 -9.31
N VAL A 245 5.79 1.42 -9.24
CA VAL A 245 6.12 2.05 -7.94
C VAL A 245 4.87 2.13 -7.06
N THR A 246 5.06 2.32 -5.76
CA THR A 246 3.94 2.47 -4.82
C THR A 246 3.20 3.79 -5.05
N ALA A 247 1.99 3.94 -4.50
CA ALA A 247 1.29 5.23 -4.55
C ALA A 247 2.14 6.38 -3.98
N TYR A 248 2.82 6.13 -2.86
CA TYR A 248 3.72 7.10 -2.25
C TYR A 248 4.88 7.49 -3.17
N ASP A 249 5.57 6.51 -3.77
CA ASP A 249 6.67 6.79 -4.70
C ASP A 249 6.19 7.58 -5.93
N ALA A 250 4.99 7.27 -6.45
CA ALA A 250 4.39 8.02 -7.54
C ALA A 250 4.08 9.48 -7.15
N GLN A 251 3.62 9.73 -5.92
CA GLN A 251 3.40 11.07 -5.37
C GLN A 251 4.72 11.84 -5.21
N ILE A 252 5.80 11.16 -4.84
CA ILE A 252 7.16 11.72 -4.81
C ILE A 252 7.62 12.13 -6.22
N HIS A 253 7.42 11.26 -7.22
CA HIS A 253 7.69 11.60 -8.62
C HIS A 253 6.87 12.81 -9.10
N ALA A 254 5.59 12.87 -8.75
CA ALA A 254 4.72 14.00 -9.10
C ALA A 254 5.09 15.30 -8.36
N SER A 255 5.73 15.19 -7.20
CA SER A 255 6.22 16.33 -6.40
C SER A 255 7.62 16.80 -6.80
N VAL A 256 8.24 16.14 -7.79
CA VAL A 256 9.65 16.35 -8.21
C VAL A 256 10.63 15.87 -7.13
N ILE A 257 11.38 14.82 -7.43
CA ILE A 257 12.25 14.13 -6.45
C ILE A 257 13.27 15.09 -5.85
N ASN A 258 13.91 15.93 -6.67
CA ASN A 258 14.92 16.86 -6.17
C ASN A 258 14.36 17.88 -5.18
N ASN A 259 13.14 18.37 -5.42
CA ASN A 259 12.50 19.32 -4.53
C ASN A 259 12.19 18.68 -3.18
N VAL A 260 11.69 17.43 -3.17
CA VAL A 260 11.40 16.70 -1.93
C VAL A 260 12.67 16.38 -1.15
N LEU A 261 13.78 16.09 -1.83
CA LEU A 261 15.08 15.86 -1.20
C LEU A 261 15.67 17.13 -0.56
N GLU A 262 15.45 18.29 -1.19
CA GLU A 262 15.92 19.58 -0.67
C GLU A 262 15.02 20.10 0.46
N ASP A 263 13.71 19.88 0.36
CA ASP A 263 12.70 20.28 1.34
C ASP A 263 11.54 19.28 1.36
N GLU A 264 11.41 18.51 2.44
CA GLU A 264 10.32 17.53 2.61
C GLU A 264 8.93 18.19 2.48
N ASN A 265 8.78 19.49 2.78
CA ASN A 265 7.51 20.21 2.62
C ASN A 265 7.09 20.41 1.16
N SER A 266 7.99 20.16 0.21
CA SER A 266 7.66 20.14 -1.21
C SER A 266 6.80 18.94 -1.61
N PHE A 267 6.74 17.90 -0.76
CA PHE A 267 5.92 16.72 -1.00
C PHE A 267 4.43 17.06 -1.03
N ARG A 268 3.72 16.48 -2.00
CA ARG A 268 2.27 16.60 -2.16
C ARG A 268 1.67 15.24 -2.49
N ARG A 269 0.54 14.92 -1.86
CA ARG A 269 -0.28 13.74 -2.21
C ARG A 269 -1.06 13.99 -3.50
N THR A 270 -0.35 13.99 -4.62
CA THR A 270 -0.93 14.17 -5.95
C THR A 270 -0.31 13.22 -6.96
N PHE A 271 -1.08 12.84 -7.97
CA PHE A 271 -0.58 12.08 -9.13
C PHE A 271 -0.47 12.93 -10.39
N LYS A 272 -0.73 14.24 -10.30
CA LYS A 272 -0.74 15.13 -11.46
C LYS A 272 0.67 15.34 -11.99
N LEU A 273 0.81 15.27 -13.31
CA LEU A 273 2.01 15.60 -14.04
C LEU A 273 1.68 16.73 -15.04
N GLU A 274 2.66 17.53 -15.40
CA GLU A 274 2.50 18.41 -16.56
C GLU A 274 2.31 17.55 -17.82
N GLY A 275 1.16 17.67 -18.48
CA GLY A 275 0.80 16.89 -19.65
C GLY A 275 0.13 15.53 -19.38
N GLY A 276 -0.13 15.17 -18.12
CA GLY A 276 -0.84 13.93 -17.81
C GLY A 276 -0.94 13.61 -16.31
N GLN A 277 -0.97 12.34 -15.98
CA GLN A 277 -1.03 11.87 -14.59
C GLN A 277 -0.33 10.53 -14.44
N PHE A 278 0.20 10.27 -13.25
CA PHE A 278 0.86 9.02 -12.90
C PHE A 278 -0.17 7.90 -12.69
N PHE A 279 -1.21 8.18 -11.90
CA PHE A 279 -2.35 7.32 -11.61
C PHE A 279 -3.67 8.07 -11.80
N PRO A 280 -4.80 7.36 -12.05
CA PRO A 280 -4.91 5.91 -12.26
C PRO A 280 -4.24 5.43 -13.56
N LEU A 281 -3.86 4.15 -13.59
CA LEU A 281 -3.28 3.49 -14.77
C LEU A 281 -4.34 3.19 -15.83
N LEU A 282 -4.01 3.45 -17.09
CA LEU A 282 -4.79 3.01 -18.25
C LEU A 282 -4.24 1.69 -18.80
N ALA A 283 -5.12 0.81 -19.29
CA ALA A 283 -4.76 -0.56 -19.65
C ALA A 283 -3.69 -0.66 -20.76
N ASP A 284 -3.79 0.19 -21.79
CA ASP A 284 -2.99 0.12 -23.02
C ASP A 284 -2.35 1.46 -23.41
N SER A 285 -2.47 2.47 -22.55
CA SER A 285 -2.04 3.84 -22.79
C SER A 285 -1.46 4.51 -21.54
N GLY A 286 -0.96 5.74 -21.68
CA GLY A 286 -0.38 6.54 -20.61
C GLY A 286 1.05 6.14 -20.23
N LEU A 287 1.36 6.22 -18.93
CA LEU A 287 2.67 5.88 -18.37
C LEU A 287 3.06 4.45 -18.78
N GLY A 288 4.27 4.21 -19.28
CA GLY A 288 4.69 2.87 -19.74
C GLY A 288 4.22 2.47 -21.15
N PHE A 289 3.44 3.33 -21.80
CA PHE A 289 2.98 3.14 -23.18
C PHE A 289 3.27 4.36 -24.05
N ASN A 290 2.77 5.53 -23.70
CA ASN A 290 2.91 6.77 -24.48
C ASN A 290 3.98 7.71 -23.91
N PHE A 291 4.25 7.62 -22.61
CA PHE A 291 5.23 8.46 -21.94
C PHE A 291 5.92 7.73 -20.78
N ALA A 292 7.02 8.32 -20.33
CA ALA A 292 7.57 8.10 -18.99
C ALA A 292 7.65 9.43 -18.26
N CYS A 293 7.64 9.38 -16.93
CA CYS A 293 7.74 10.56 -16.09
C CYS A 293 9.20 11.01 -16.01
N PHE A 294 9.47 12.25 -16.38
CA PHE A 294 10.69 12.93 -15.95
C PHE A 294 10.36 13.68 -14.67
N SER A 295 11.11 13.41 -13.58
CA SER A 295 10.79 13.91 -12.23
C SER A 295 12.01 14.46 -11.48
N TYR A 296 13.05 14.90 -12.20
CA TYR A 296 14.26 15.47 -11.57
C TYR A 296 14.07 16.95 -11.21
N SER A 297 13.79 17.81 -12.20
CA SER A 297 13.62 19.26 -12.01
C SER A 297 12.19 19.75 -12.28
N THR A 298 11.37 18.89 -12.89
CA THR A 298 9.96 19.12 -13.25
C THR A 298 9.26 17.77 -13.19
N ALA A 299 7.95 17.74 -12.97
CA ALA A 299 7.15 16.50 -12.97
C ALA A 299 6.25 16.48 -14.21
N CYS A 300 6.73 15.89 -15.30
CA CYS A 300 6.12 16.07 -16.62
C CYS A 300 6.13 14.78 -17.44
N THR A 301 5.13 14.64 -18.32
CA THR A 301 5.03 13.52 -19.24
C THR A 301 5.91 13.77 -20.45
N TRP A 302 7.06 13.11 -20.52
CA TRP A 302 7.98 13.29 -21.64
C TRP A 302 7.91 12.07 -22.55
N THR A 303 7.75 12.33 -23.84
CA THR A 303 7.86 11.30 -24.88
C THR A 303 9.32 10.92 -25.11
N ARG A 304 10.29 11.75 -24.71
CA ARG A 304 11.73 11.56 -24.92
C ARG A 304 12.53 11.73 -23.62
N GLY A 305 13.52 10.89 -23.39
CA GLY A 305 14.54 11.10 -22.34
C GLY A 305 15.81 11.74 -22.92
N GLY A 306 16.36 12.75 -22.26
CA GLY A 306 17.67 13.31 -22.63
C GLY A 306 18.81 12.54 -21.96
N GLY A 307 19.80 12.05 -22.72
CA GLY A 307 20.95 11.31 -22.16
C GLY A 307 21.77 12.09 -21.13
N GLY A 308 21.89 13.42 -21.30
CA GLY A 308 22.58 14.31 -20.35
C GLY A 308 21.78 14.64 -19.09
N GLY A 309 20.45 14.63 -19.15
CA GLY A 309 19.58 14.86 -17.99
C GLY A 309 19.40 13.63 -17.09
N GLY A 310 19.86 12.46 -17.54
CA GLY A 310 19.70 11.20 -16.80
C GLY A 310 20.61 11.06 -15.59
N GLN A 311 21.81 11.66 -15.58
CA GLN A 311 22.76 11.53 -14.46
C GLN A 311 22.28 12.23 -13.18
N PRO A 312 21.84 13.51 -13.23
CA PRO A 312 21.27 14.16 -12.05
C PRO A 312 20.04 13.43 -11.50
N MET A 313 19.13 12.98 -12.38
CA MET A 313 17.98 12.15 -12.01
C MET A 313 18.38 10.86 -11.29
N LEU A 314 19.42 10.17 -11.79
CA LEU A 314 19.92 8.94 -11.18
C LEU A 314 20.50 9.19 -9.78
N SER A 315 21.23 10.30 -9.59
CA SER A 315 21.75 10.70 -8.27
C SER A 315 20.62 11.02 -7.31
N ALA A 316 19.62 11.80 -7.73
CA ALA A 316 18.44 12.11 -6.92
C ALA A 316 17.69 10.83 -6.52
N LEU A 317 17.45 9.90 -7.46
CA LEU A 317 16.79 8.62 -7.15
C LEU A 317 17.56 7.80 -6.10
N LYS A 318 18.89 7.75 -6.17
CA LYS A 318 19.70 7.04 -5.17
C LYS A 318 19.56 7.68 -3.79
N ASN A 319 19.73 9.00 -3.71
CA ASN A 319 19.60 9.74 -2.45
C ASN A 319 18.20 9.54 -1.84
N TYR A 320 17.15 9.56 -2.66
CA TYR A 320 15.78 9.29 -2.22
C TYR A 320 15.62 7.89 -1.63
N ILE A 321 16.14 6.87 -2.30
CA ILE A 321 16.06 5.49 -1.81
C ILE A 321 16.85 5.32 -0.51
N GLU A 322 18.03 5.93 -0.40
CA GLU A 322 18.86 5.94 0.81
C GLU A 322 18.15 6.65 1.98
N GLN A 323 17.55 7.82 1.74
CA GLN A 323 16.79 8.56 2.75
C GLN A 323 15.56 7.76 3.21
N LYS A 324 14.79 7.20 2.28
CA LYS A 324 13.63 6.34 2.58
C LYS A 324 14.01 5.15 3.45
N GLN A 325 15.17 4.56 3.19
CA GLN A 325 15.71 3.46 3.99
C GLN A 325 16.19 3.92 5.38
N ALA A 326 16.82 5.08 5.47
CA ALA A 326 17.22 5.67 6.75
C ALA A 326 16.01 5.94 7.65
N HIS A 327 14.92 6.48 7.10
CA HIS A 327 13.68 6.72 7.84
C HIS A 327 13.08 5.45 8.45
N LEU A 328 13.09 4.32 7.72
CA LEU A 328 12.62 3.04 8.26
C LEU A 328 13.52 2.54 9.41
N ARG A 329 14.84 2.72 9.32
CA ARG A 329 15.78 2.33 10.40
C ARG A 329 15.62 3.22 11.63
N GLU A 330 15.37 4.50 11.42
CA GLU A 330 15.08 5.44 12.50
C GLU A 330 13.80 5.03 13.24
N LEU A 331 12.74 4.71 12.50
CA LEU A 331 11.49 4.21 13.07
C LEU A 331 11.69 2.90 13.86
N GLU A 332 12.44 1.94 13.32
CA GLU A 332 12.79 0.70 14.03
C GLU A 332 13.48 0.99 15.38
N SER A 333 14.44 1.92 15.38
CA SER A 333 15.15 2.34 16.58
C SER A 333 14.24 3.03 17.59
N GLN A 334 13.31 3.88 17.14
CA GLN A 334 12.34 4.57 18.00
C GLN A 334 11.42 3.56 18.68
N LEU A 335 10.77 2.69 17.90
CA LEU A 335 9.85 1.67 18.41
C LEU A 335 10.54 0.70 19.38
N SER A 336 11.79 0.33 19.10
CA SER A 336 12.57 -0.55 19.98
C SER A 336 12.93 0.12 21.32
N HIS A 337 13.17 1.43 21.32
CA HIS A 337 13.52 2.17 22.52
C HIS A 337 12.31 2.36 23.45
N GLU A 338 11.15 2.69 22.89
CA GLU A 338 9.90 2.86 23.63
C GLU A 338 9.51 1.58 24.39
N CYS A 339 9.66 0.40 23.78
CA CYS A 339 9.40 -0.87 24.46
C CYS A 339 10.42 -1.26 25.54
N THR A 340 11.63 -0.67 25.56
CA THR A 340 12.68 -1.05 26.53
C THR A 340 12.69 -0.18 27.80
N ILE A 341 12.13 1.03 27.75
CA ILE A 341 12.07 1.95 28.91
C ILE A 341 10.87 1.64 29.84
N SER A 342 9.93 0.80 29.40
CA SER A 342 8.65 0.55 30.09
C SER A 342 8.65 -0.45 31.27
N PRO A 343 9.73 -0.59 32.07
CA PRO A 343 9.53 -1.07 33.44
C PRO A 343 10.34 -0.28 34.46
N MET A 344 9.92 0.95 34.84
CA MET A 344 10.38 1.60 36.08
C MET A 344 9.56 2.85 36.45
N ASP A 345 8.23 2.76 36.59
CA ASP A 345 7.54 3.76 37.43
C ASP A 345 6.26 3.23 38.07
N MET A 346 6.42 2.27 38.98
CA MET A 346 5.43 1.95 39.99
C MET A 346 6.16 1.59 41.29
N GLY A 347 6.38 2.61 42.12
CA GLY A 347 6.58 2.41 43.55
C GLY A 347 7.75 3.18 44.13
N SER A 348 7.51 4.40 44.57
CA SER A 348 7.77 4.85 45.95
C SER A 348 7.47 6.35 46.09
N ASN A 349 6.33 6.68 46.68
CA ASN A 349 6.22 7.69 47.75
C ASN A 349 4.91 7.53 48.51
#